data_AF-F4L4A2-F1
#
_entry.id   AF-F4L4A2-F1
#
_cell.length_a   1.000
_cell.length_b   1.000
_cell.length_c   1.000
_cell.angle_alpha   90.00
_cell.angle_beta   90.00
_cell.angle_gamma   90.00
#
_symmetry.space_group_name_H-M   'P 1'
#
loop_
_entity.id
_entity.type
_entity.pdbx_description
1 polymer ?
#
loop_
_entity_poly.entity_id
_entity_poly.type
_entity_poly.pdbx_seq_one_letter_code
_entity_poly.pdbx_strand_id
1 'polypeptide(L)' 'MNKFIHLKEWFQLPDETKIRLYGETSRQIGLPSSSAAEKDWWVVQTLATIFSMECASALIFKGGTSLSKGWNLIQRF' A
#
# COMPACT_ATOMS: atom_id res chain seq x y z
N MET A 1 16.53 3.73 12.71
CA MET A 1 15.16 3.19 12.66
C MET A 1 14.93 2.66 11.25
N ASN A 2 14.85 1.35 11.09
CA ASN A 2 15.03 0.66 9.82
C ASN A 2 13.72 0.71 9.00
N LYS A 3 13.41 1.89 8.45
CA LYS A 3 12.28 2.10 7.55
C LYS A 3 12.50 1.12 6.38
N PHE A 4 11.54 0.25 6.09
CA PHE A 4 11.52 -0.65 4.92
C PHE A 4 12.23 -2.02 4.99
N ILE A 5 12.53 -2.59 6.18
CA ILE A 5 13.00 -3.99 6.27
C ILE A 5 12.05 -4.95 5.54
N HIS A 6 10.75 -4.76 5.74
CA HIS A 6 9.70 -5.60 5.13
C HIS A 6 9.73 -5.58 3.60
N LEU A 7 10.18 -4.48 2.97
CA LEU A 7 10.33 -4.43 1.51
C LEU A 7 11.48 -5.32 1.05
N LYS A 8 12.60 -5.32 1.79
CA LYS A 8 13.74 -6.19 1.46
C LYS A 8 13.34 -7.67 1.52
N GLU A 9 12.59 -8.06 2.55
CA GLU A 9 12.05 -9.41 2.69
C GLU A 9 11.06 -9.73 1.56
N TRP A 10 10.15 -8.79 1.23
CA TRP A 10 9.19 -8.95 0.15
C TRP A 10 9.85 -9.22 -1.20
N PHE A 11 10.91 -8.47 -1.55
CA PHE A 11 11.61 -8.63 -2.83
C PHE A 11 12.32 -9.98 -2.96
N GLN A 12 12.61 -10.68 -1.87
CA GLN A 12 13.23 -12.00 -1.88
C GLN A 12 12.22 -13.14 -2.12
N LEU A 13 10.91 -12.86 -2.05
CA LEU A 13 9.89 -13.87 -2.28
C LEU A 13 9.79 -14.24 -3.78
N PRO A 14 9.53 -15.51 -4.11
CA PRO A 14 9.16 -15.90 -5.47
C PRO A 14 7.87 -15.22 -5.92
N ASP A 15 7.75 -14.92 -7.21
CA ASP A 15 6.59 -14.19 -7.74
C ASP A 15 5.28 -14.95 -7.54
N GLU A 16 5.30 -16.29 -7.63
CA GLU A 16 4.14 -17.12 -7.31
C GLU A 16 3.69 -16.95 -5.85
N THR A 17 4.64 -16.78 -4.91
CA THR A 17 4.32 -16.53 -3.51
C THR A 17 3.69 -15.15 -3.33
N LYS A 18 4.24 -14.13 -4.00
CA LYS A 18 3.67 -12.77 -3.98
C LYS A 18 2.23 -12.75 -4.50
N ILE A 19 1.97 -13.41 -5.64
CA ILE A 19 0.63 -13.53 -6.24
C ILE A 19 -0.34 -14.21 -5.25
N ARG A 20 0.09 -15.31 -4.61
CA ARG A 20 -0.72 -15.99 -3.60
C ARG A 20 -1.03 -15.11 -2.39
N LEU A 21 -0.06 -14.33 -1.92
CA LEU A 21 -0.24 -13.41 -0.79
C LEU A 21 -1.25 -12.31 -1.11
N TYR A 22 -1.20 -11.73 -2.31
CA TYR A 22 -2.23 -10.77 -2.73
C TYR A 22 -3.62 -11.39 -2.81
N GLY A 23 -3.74 -12.61 -3.35
CA GLY A 23 -5.00 -13.32 -3.43
C GLY A 23 -5.59 -13.65 -2.05
N GLU A 24 -4.76 -14.13 -1.13
CA GLU A 24 -5.19 -14.45 0.24
C GLU A 24 -5.55 -13.19 1.03
N THR A 25 -4.73 -12.14 0.93
CA THR A 25 -5.02 -10.85 1.56
C THR A 25 -6.36 -10.33 1.07
N SER A 26 -6.58 -10.28 -0.26
CA SER A 26 -7.83 -9.82 -0.85
C SER A 26 -9.05 -10.56 -0.30
N ARG A 27 -8.96 -11.89 -0.10
CA ARG A 27 -10.04 -12.68 0.49
C ARG A 27 -10.29 -12.31 1.95
N GLN A 28 -9.24 -12.17 2.75
CA GLN A 28 -9.35 -11.90 4.18
C GLN A 28 -9.95 -10.51 4.48
N ILE A 29 -9.57 -9.49 3.71
CA ILE A 29 -10.05 -8.11 3.92
C ILE A 29 -11.25 -7.74 3.05
N GLY A 30 -11.80 -8.69 2.28
CA GLY A 30 -12.99 -8.48 1.45
C GLY A 30 -12.78 -7.55 0.25
N LEU A 31 -11.56 -7.48 -0.30
CA LEU A 31 -11.29 -6.75 -1.54
C LEU A 31 -11.82 -7.53 -2.76
N PRO A 32 -12.25 -6.82 -3.82
CA PRO A 32 -12.90 -7.43 -4.98
C PRO A 32 -11.96 -8.30 -5.83
N SER A 33 -10.64 -8.11 -5.73
CA SER A 33 -9.67 -8.87 -6.50
C SER A 33 -8.27 -8.85 -5.90
N SER A 34 -7.48 -9.89 -6.20
CA SER A 34 -6.05 -9.92 -5.91
C SER A 34 -5.31 -8.69 -6.45
N SER A 35 -5.69 -8.20 -7.63
CA SER A 35 -5.10 -6.99 -8.22
C SER A 35 -5.43 -5.72 -7.45
N ALA A 36 -6.58 -5.64 -6.78
CA ALA A 36 -6.91 -4.51 -5.91
C ALA A 36 -5.99 -4.48 -4.68
N ALA A 37 -5.73 -5.66 -4.08
CA ALA A 37 -4.80 -5.80 -2.96
C ALA A 37 -3.36 -5.43 -3.36
N GLU A 38 -2.91 -5.90 -4.53
CA GLU A 38 -1.59 -5.55 -5.07
C GLU A 38 -1.45 -4.04 -5.31
N LYS A 39 -2.43 -3.43 -5.97
CA LYS A 39 -2.44 -1.99 -6.25
C LYS A 39 -2.38 -1.18 -4.95
N ASP A 40 -3.21 -1.49 -3.97
CA ASP A 40 -3.22 -0.80 -2.68
C ASP A 40 -1.88 -0.99 -1.92
N TRP A 41 -1.31 -2.21 -1.97
CA TRP A 41 0.00 -2.49 -1.37
C TRP A 41 1.08 -1.57 -1.95
N TRP A 42 1.21 -1.50 -3.29
CA TRP A 42 2.20 -0.64 -3.94
C TRP A 42 1.98 0.86 -3.68
N VAL A 43 0.73 1.32 -3.63
CA VAL A 43 0.41 2.73 -3.31
C VAL A 43 0.93 3.10 -1.92
N VAL A 44 0.70 2.26 -0.92
CA VAL A 44 1.17 2.52 0.46
C VAL A 44 2.70 2.58 0.53
N GLN A 45 3.41 1.66 -0.12
CA GLN A 45 4.88 1.66 -0.13
C GLN A 45 5.46 2.89 -0.84
N THR A 46 4.84 3.28 -1.96
CA THR A 46 5.24 4.47 -2.73
C THR A 46 5.05 5.74 -1.91
N LEU A 47 3.89 5.90 -1.27
CA LEU A 47 3.62 7.04 -0.39
C LEU A 47 4.59 7.07 0.79
N ALA A 48 4.81 5.94 1.46
CA ALA A 48 5.76 5.85 2.57
C ALA A 48 7.18 6.24 2.14
N THR A 49 7.59 5.87 0.93
CA THR A 49 8.90 6.24 0.36
C THR A 49 8.97 7.75 0.08
N ILE A 50 8.01 8.31 -0.65
CA ILE A 50 7.95 9.74 -1.00
C ILE A 50 7.95 10.61 0.27
N PHE A 51 7.10 10.28 1.25
CA PHE A 51 7.00 11.02 2.50
C PHE A 51 8.16 10.74 3.49
N SER A 52 9.12 9.89 3.11
CA SER A 52 10.39 9.75 3.84
C SER A 52 11.53 10.63 3.30
N MET A 53 11.33 11.26 2.13
CA MET A 53 12.31 12.14 1.48
C MET A 53 12.26 13.56 2.06
N GLU A 54 13.32 14.34 1.82
CA GLU A 54 13.41 15.74 2.29
C GLU A 54 12.31 16.65 1.75
N CYS A 55 11.77 16.34 0.57
CA CYS A 55 10.69 17.11 -0.04
C CYS A 55 9.32 16.88 0.62
N ALA A 56 9.20 15.95 1.58
CA ALA A 56 7.92 15.60 2.19
C ALA A 56 7.17 16.80 2.78
N SER A 57 7.87 17.78 3.35
CA SER A 57 7.26 19.00 3.91
C SER A 57 6.60 19.89 2.85
N ALA A 58 6.95 19.74 1.58
CA ALA A 58 6.38 20.48 0.46
C ALA A 58 5.25 19.71 -0.25
N LEU A 59 4.91 18.49 0.21
CA LEU A 59 3.93 17.62 -0.44
C LEU A 59 2.66 17.48 0.40
N ILE A 60 1.51 17.42 -0.27
CA ILE A 60 0.21 17.14 0.34
C ILE A 60 -0.41 15.93 -0.36
N PHE A 61 -0.68 14.87 0.39
CA PHE A 61 -1.49 13.76 -0.10
C PHE A 61 -2.96 14.12 0.00
N LYS A 62 -3.62 14.31 -1.15
CA LYS A 62 -5.01 14.79 -1.26
C LYS A 62 -5.86 13.89 -2.16
N GLY A 63 -7.10 14.31 -2.40
CA GLY A 63 -8.08 13.55 -3.19
C GLY A 63 -8.77 12.50 -2.35
N GLY A 64 -9.77 11.82 -2.89
CA GLY A 64 -10.62 11.04 -1.98
C GLY A 64 -10.00 9.73 -1.47
N THR A 65 -8.81 9.31 -1.93
CA THR A 65 -8.05 8.22 -1.27
C THR A 65 -7.48 8.69 0.06
N SER A 66 -7.02 9.95 0.14
CA SER A 66 -6.66 10.57 1.42
C SER A 66 -7.87 10.66 2.35
N LEU A 67 -9.05 11.02 1.81
CA LEU A 67 -10.29 11.12 2.58
C LEU A 67 -10.78 9.75 3.09
N SER A 68 -10.74 8.69 2.26
CA SER A 68 -11.20 7.36 2.68
C SER A 68 -10.18 6.61 3.53
N LYS A 69 -8.89 6.61 3.16
CA LYS A 69 -7.85 5.79 3.81
C LYS A 69 -7.04 6.52 4.87
N GLY A 70 -6.86 7.84 4.75
CA GLY A 70 -6.11 8.65 5.71
C GLY A 70 -6.98 9.20 6.83
N TRP A 71 -8.18 9.70 6.49
CA TRP A 71 -9.07 10.39 7.43
C TRP A 71 -10.36 9.63 7.77
N ASN A 72 -10.65 8.52 7.07
CA ASN A 72 -11.88 7.74 7.23
C ASN A 72 -13.18 8.58 7.16
N LEU A 73 -13.19 9.61 6.30
CA LEU A 73 -14.31 10.56 6.18
C LEU A 73 -15.37 10.13 5.18
N ILE A 74 -15.02 9.27 4.22
CA ILE A 74 -15.92 8.81 3.17
C ILE A 74 -15.76 7.30 2.94
N GLN A 75 -16.89 6.63 2.72
CA GLN A 75 -16.95 5.22 2.38
C GLN A 75 -16.99 5.05 0.86
N ARG A 76 -15.82 4.79 0.30
CA ARG A 76 -15.59 4.39 -1.09
C ARG A 76 -14.32 3.55 -1.09
N PHE A 77 -14.21 2.61 -2.03
CA PHE A 77 -13.16 1.58 -2.12
C PHE A 77 -11.89 1.83 -1.28
#